data_AF-X0TK70-F1
#
_entry.id   AF-X0TK70-F1
#
_cell.length_a   1.000
_cell.length_b   1.000
_cell.length_c   1.000
_cell.angle_alpha   90.00
_cell.angle_beta   90.00
_cell.angle_gamma   90.00
#
_symmetry.space_group_name_H-M   'P 1'
#
loop_
_entity.id
_entity.type
_entity.pdbx_description
1 polymer ?
#
loop_
_entity_poly.entity_id
_entity_poly.type
_entity_poly.pdbx_seq_one_letter_code
_entity_poly.pdbx_strand_id
1 'polypeptide(L)'
;DLRIQITFFPDSQYADKVSIAAAAGSLPDVLDIDGPYVGPWAAEGVIVPIDELVSDELRADLLPSLIEQGTYNGRLYAVGAFDSALVVYYNREVIEKAGLHPPDRIAEAWSWDEFVEALKRVQPHVAIPLSLHMDDLSDEWFTYAFSPLVWSNGGRLIDSEHKNVVGVLNSEAAVRAITSFQQLFQNDLAEATSTNPNPFAARLAAFDWTGHWMLPTFERTEGLRFGAMPLPRMGTKTVCACGSWCWGISAS
;
A
#
# COMPACT_ATOMS: atom_id res chain seq x y z
N ASP A 1 -24.69 8.04 28.92
CA ASP A 1 -23.72 8.91 28.23
C ASP A 1 -22.40 8.19 28.07
N LEU A 2 -21.96 8.01 26.83
CA LEU A 2 -20.62 7.49 26.49
C LEU A 2 -19.70 8.69 26.24
N ARG A 3 -18.52 8.70 26.86
CA ARG A 3 -17.49 9.71 26.63
C ARG A 3 -16.31 9.05 25.92
N ILE A 4 -16.01 9.51 24.71
CA ILE A 4 -14.90 9.00 23.91
C ILE A 4 -13.66 9.87 24.17
N GLN A 5 -12.53 9.24 24.46
CA GLN A 5 -11.23 9.90 24.58
C GLN A 5 -10.28 9.29 23.55
N ILE A 6 -9.80 10.13 22.63
CA ILE A 6 -8.89 9.73 21.56
C ILE A 6 -7.47 10.14 21.94
N THR A 7 -6.52 9.23 21.74
CA THR A 7 -5.08 9.50 21.92
C THR A 7 -4.37 9.21 20.62
N PHE A 8 -3.58 10.17 20.13
CA PHE A 8 -2.83 10.03 18.89
C PHE A 8 -1.37 9.71 19.18
N PHE A 9 -0.80 8.80 18.39
CA PHE A 9 0.63 8.54 18.34
C PHE A 9 1.13 8.75 16.90
N PRO A 10 2.40 9.10 16.72
CA PRO A 10 3.05 8.95 15.42
C PRO A 10 2.97 7.50 14.96
N ASP A 11 2.73 7.30 13.66
CA ASP A 11 2.56 6.00 13.02
C ASP A 11 3.68 5.00 13.37
N SER A 12 4.93 5.43 13.16
CA SER A 12 6.14 4.67 13.47
C SER A 12 6.34 4.26 14.93
N GLN A 13 5.51 4.76 15.85
CA GLN A 13 5.54 4.39 17.27
C GLN A 13 4.28 3.65 17.70
N TYR A 14 3.24 3.60 16.88
CA TYR A 14 1.92 3.17 17.28
C TYR A 14 1.93 1.70 17.74
N ALA A 15 2.43 0.79 16.90
CA ALA A 15 2.45 -0.64 17.21
C ALA A 15 3.29 -0.98 18.46
N ASP A 16 4.43 -0.30 18.64
CA ASP A 16 5.26 -0.43 19.84
C ASP A 16 4.51 0.03 21.09
N LYS A 17 3.77 1.15 21.02
CA LYS A 17 2.97 1.66 22.14
C LYS A 17 1.84 0.72 22.50
N VAL A 18 1.15 0.15 21.52
CA VAL A 18 0.10 -0.84 21.75
C VAL A 18 0.68 -2.10 22.40
N SER A 19 1.81 -2.61 21.89
CA SER A 19 2.47 -3.80 22.44
C SER A 19 2.93 -3.58 23.90
N ILE A 20 3.47 -2.40 24.22
CA ILE A 20 3.83 -2.04 25.60
C ILE A 20 2.59 -1.95 26.50
N ALA A 21 1.51 -1.32 26.03
CA ALA A 21 0.26 -1.20 26.78
C ALA A 21 -0.39 -2.57 27.02
N ALA A 22 -0.34 -3.48 26.04
CA ALA A 22 -0.78 -4.87 26.17
C ALA A 22 0.00 -5.60 27.27
N ALA A 23 1.33 -5.51 27.25
CA ALA A 23 2.18 -6.12 28.27
C ALA A 23 1.96 -5.52 29.68
N ALA A 24 1.56 -4.25 29.76
CA ALA A 24 1.26 -3.56 31.00
C ALA A 24 -0.19 -3.76 31.49
N GLY A 25 -1.07 -4.38 30.70
CA GLY A 25 -2.50 -4.52 31.01
C GLY A 25 -3.23 -3.17 31.05
N SER A 26 -2.84 -2.24 30.17
CA SER A 26 -3.35 -0.87 30.12
C SER A 26 -3.75 -0.46 28.70
N LEU A 27 -4.28 -1.40 27.91
CA LEU A 27 -4.80 -1.09 26.58
C LEU A 27 -6.01 -0.14 26.68
N PRO A 28 -6.23 0.72 25.67
CA PRO A 28 -7.51 1.39 25.50
C PRO A 28 -8.58 0.40 25.05
N ASP A 29 -9.86 0.73 25.24
CA ASP A 29 -10.99 -0.15 24.86
C ASP A 29 -11.02 -0.48 23.36
N VAL A 30 -10.65 0.49 22.52
CA VAL A 30 -10.68 0.40 21.06
C VAL A 30 -9.32 0.80 20.50
N LEU A 31 -8.83 -0.01 19.57
CA LEU A 31 -7.58 0.19 18.86
C LEU A 31 -7.87 0.50 17.40
N ASP A 32 -7.12 1.46 16.85
CA ASP A 32 -6.95 1.62 15.41
C ASP A 32 -5.80 0.70 14.98
N ILE A 33 -6.03 -0.32 14.16
CA ILE A 33 -5.09 -1.42 13.95
C ILE A 33 -4.69 -1.44 12.49
N ASP A 34 -3.40 -1.36 12.22
CA ASP A 34 -2.92 -1.61 10.88
C ASP A 34 -3.02 -3.10 10.52
N GLY A 35 -3.38 -3.39 9.26
CA GLY A 35 -3.74 -4.72 8.77
C GLY A 35 -2.75 -5.84 9.13
N PRO A 36 -1.43 -5.66 8.95
CA PRO A 36 -0.42 -6.66 9.29
C PRO A 36 -0.41 -7.07 10.77
N TYR A 37 -0.91 -6.21 11.67
CA TYR A 37 -0.94 -6.49 13.11
C TYR A 37 -2.18 -7.25 13.58
N VAL A 38 -3.25 -7.32 12.78
CA VAL A 38 -4.51 -8.02 13.17
C VAL A 38 -4.25 -9.48 13.52
N GLY A 39 -3.56 -10.22 12.65
CA GLY A 39 -3.26 -11.64 12.86
C GLY A 39 -2.40 -11.90 14.11
N PRO A 40 -1.21 -11.27 14.23
CA PRO A 40 -0.38 -11.38 15.43
C PRO A 40 -1.10 -11.00 16.73
N TRP A 41 -1.80 -9.87 16.77
CA TRP A 41 -2.50 -9.41 17.97
C TRP A 41 -3.71 -10.29 18.33
N ALA A 42 -4.40 -10.86 17.35
CA ALA A 42 -5.43 -11.86 17.59
C ALA A 42 -4.83 -13.17 18.15
N ALA A 43 -3.67 -13.58 17.65
CA ALA A 43 -2.95 -14.77 18.13
C ALA A 43 -2.42 -14.61 19.56
N GLU A 44 -1.95 -13.42 19.90
CA GLU A 44 -1.41 -13.05 21.21
C GLU A 44 -2.50 -12.71 22.25
N GLY A 45 -3.75 -12.57 21.82
CA GLY A 45 -4.86 -12.22 22.69
C GLY A 45 -4.88 -10.75 23.10
N VAL A 46 -4.24 -9.87 22.32
CA VAL A 46 -4.29 -8.41 22.49
C VAL A 46 -5.67 -7.87 22.12
N ILE A 47 -6.32 -8.48 21.12
CA ILE A 47 -7.65 -8.12 20.62
C ILE A 47 -8.63 -9.27 20.69
N VAL A 48 -9.92 -8.93 20.79
CA VAL A 48 -11.02 -9.90 20.89
C VAL A 48 -11.78 -10.01 19.57
N PRO A 49 -12.38 -11.19 19.29
CA PRO A 49 -13.27 -11.34 18.15
C PRO A 49 -14.50 -10.44 18.30
N ILE A 50 -14.89 -9.82 17.20
CA ILE A 50 -16.01 -8.87 17.10
C ILE A 50 -17.15 -9.39 16.23
N ASP A 51 -17.12 -10.68 15.85
CA ASP A 51 -18.13 -11.31 14.99
C ASP A 51 -19.58 -10.98 15.43
N GLU A 52 -19.83 -10.99 16.74
CA GLU A 52 -21.15 -10.79 17.33
C GLU A 52 -21.59 -9.31 17.36
N LEU A 53 -20.66 -8.38 17.11
CA LEU A 53 -20.90 -6.94 17.11
C LEU A 53 -21.12 -6.39 15.70
N VAL A 54 -20.76 -7.16 14.67
CA VAL A 54 -20.92 -6.80 13.27
C VAL A 54 -22.20 -7.45 12.75
N SER A 55 -23.19 -6.63 12.39
CA SER A 55 -24.44 -7.13 11.83
C SER A 55 -24.22 -7.81 10.48
N ASP A 56 -25.09 -8.76 10.12
CA ASP A 56 -25.04 -9.40 8.79
C ASP A 56 -25.18 -8.38 7.66
N GLU A 57 -25.97 -7.32 7.87
CA GLU A 57 -26.12 -6.21 6.93
C GLU A 57 -24.81 -5.47 6.71
N LEU A 58 -24.12 -5.08 7.79
CA LEU A 58 -22.81 -4.43 7.69
C LEU A 58 -21.80 -5.38 7.05
N ARG A 59 -21.77 -6.65 7.47
CA ARG A 59 -20.86 -7.65 6.91
C ARG A 59 -21.04 -7.85 5.41
N ALA A 60 -22.26 -7.78 4.91
CA ALA A 60 -22.57 -7.91 3.48
C ALA A 60 -22.19 -6.66 2.67
N ASP A 61 -22.12 -5.49 3.32
CA ASP A 61 -21.70 -4.22 2.70
C ASP A 61 -20.18 -4.02 2.69
N LEU A 62 -19.45 -4.77 3.52
CA LEU A 62 -17.98 -4.71 3.57
C LEU A 62 -17.33 -5.32 2.33
N LEU A 63 -16.24 -4.70 1.88
CA LEU A 63 -15.39 -5.26 0.83
C LEU A 63 -14.79 -6.59 1.28
N PRO A 64 -14.67 -7.58 0.38
CA PRO A 64 -14.06 -8.87 0.71
C PRO A 64 -12.65 -8.76 1.31
N SER A 65 -11.85 -7.79 0.84
CA SER A 65 -10.50 -7.49 1.36
C SER A 65 -10.51 -7.07 2.83
N LEU A 66 -11.49 -6.27 3.26
CA LEU A 66 -11.61 -5.83 4.65
C LEU A 66 -12.00 -6.99 5.56
N ILE A 67 -12.88 -7.88 5.09
CA ILE A 67 -13.22 -9.10 5.81
C ILE A 67 -12.00 -10.02 5.91
N GLU A 68 -11.25 -10.21 4.82
CA GLU A 68 -10.05 -11.03 4.80
C GLU A 68 -8.98 -10.50 5.76
N GLN A 69 -8.66 -9.20 5.69
CA GLN A 69 -7.71 -8.55 6.59
C GLN A 69 -8.12 -8.67 8.06
N GLY A 70 -9.40 -8.45 8.35
CA GLY A 70 -9.95 -8.48 9.70
C GLY A 70 -10.08 -9.88 10.30
N THR A 71 -9.92 -10.94 9.50
CA THR A 71 -10.22 -12.31 9.92
C THR A 71 -8.96 -13.08 10.30
N TYR A 72 -8.96 -13.67 11.50
CA TYR A 72 -7.93 -14.58 11.95
C TYR A 72 -8.56 -15.89 12.45
N ASN A 73 -8.05 -17.04 11.98
CA ASN A 73 -8.57 -18.38 12.31
C ASN A 73 -10.11 -18.50 12.19
N GLY A 74 -10.68 -17.89 11.15
CA GLY A 74 -12.10 -17.98 10.83
C GLY A 74 -13.02 -17.07 11.65
N ARG A 75 -12.46 -16.18 12.47
CA ARG A 75 -13.20 -15.19 13.26
C ARG A 75 -12.77 -13.77 12.89
N LEU A 76 -13.72 -12.85 12.88
CA LEU A 76 -13.50 -11.43 12.60
C LEU A 76 -13.03 -10.74 13.88
N TYR A 77 -11.89 -10.07 13.83
CA TYR A 77 -11.25 -9.36 14.95
C TYR A 77 -11.21 -7.84 14.75
N ALA A 78 -11.23 -7.38 13.51
CA ALA A 78 -11.22 -5.96 13.19
C ALA A 78 -12.01 -5.66 11.91
N VAL A 79 -12.50 -4.42 11.77
CA VAL A 79 -13.21 -3.95 10.56
C VAL A 79 -12.68 -2.58 10.15
N GLY A 80 -12.26 -2.46 8.89
CA GLY A 80 -11.86 -1.18 8.30
C GLY A 80 -13.06 -0.34 7.88
N ALA A 81 -12.95 0.99 8.03
CA ALA A 81 -13.95 1.93 7.50
C ALA A 81 -13.78 2.22 6.01
N PHE A 82 -12.58 1.96 5.49
CA PHE A 82 -12.22 2.10 4.09
C PHE A 82 -11.11 1.12 3.77
N ASP A 83 -10.94 0.78 2.50
CA ASP A 83 -9.78 0.04 2.01
C ASP A 83 -8.79 1.02 1.38
N SER A 84 -7.49 0.73 1.52
CA SER A 84 -6.46 1.51 0.85
C SER A 84 -6.11 0.88 -0.48
N ALA A 85 -5.73 1.71 -1.44
CA ALA A 85 -5.17 1.24 -2.70
C ALA A 85 -3.94 2.07 -3.07
N LEU A 86 -2.97 1.39 -3.67
CA LEU A 86 -1.87 1.98 -4.42
C LEU A 86 -2.35 2.42 -5.80
N VAL A 87 -1.85 3.56 -6.24
CA VAL A 87 -2.05 4.13 -7.56
C VAL A 87 -0.74 4.73 -8.06
N VAL A 88 -0.70 5.09 -9.34
CA VAL A 88 0.37 5.96 -9.85
C VAL A 88 -0.23 7.34 -10.11
N TYR A 89 0.19 8.33 -9.35
CA TYR A 89 -0.13 9.72 -9.68
C TYR A 89 0.80 10.20 -10.79
N TYR A 90 0.31 11.12 -11.63
CA TYR A 90 1.10 11.69 -12.70
C TYR A 90 0.91 13.20 -12.82
N ASN A 91 1.99 13.91 -13.15
CA ASN A 91 1.98 15.35 -13.38
C ASN A 91 1.50 15.63 -14.81
N ARG A 92 0.30 16.20 -14.94
CA ARG A 92 -0.37 16.42 -16.24
C ARG A 92 0.49 17.23 -17.21
N GLU A 93 1.22 18.22 -16.73
CA GLU A 93 2.04 19.07 -17.60
C GLU A 93 3.22 18.30 -18.20
N VAL A 94 3.83 17.39 -17.42
CA VAL A 94 4.94 16.55 -17.90
C VAL A 94 4.42 15.50 -18.88
N ILE A 95 3.28 14.87 -18.57
CA ILE A 95 2.61 13.89 -19.43
C ILE A 95 2.19 14.51 -20.76
N GLU A 96 1.61 15.73 -20.74
CA GLU A 96 1.23 16.49 -21.94
C GLU A 96 2.45 16.80 -22.83
N LYS A 97 3.58 17.22 -22.24
CA LYS A 97 4.85 17.46 -22.96
C LYS A 97 5.42 16.20 -23.60
N ALA A 98 5.28 15.06 -22.93
CA ALA A 98 5.74 13.77 -23.42
C ALA A 98 4.77 13.10 -24.43
N GLY A 99 3.61 13.70 -24.70
CA GLY A 99 2.60 13.16 -25.61
C GLY A 99 1.99 11.84 -25.11
N LEU A 100 1.85 11.68 -23.80
CA LEU A 100 1.37 10.46 -23.16
C LEU A 100 -0.12 10.56 -22.79
N HIS A 101 -0.79 9.40 -22.76
CA HIS A 101 -2.20 9.28 -22.34
C HIS A 101 -2.33 8.16 -21.29
N PRO A 102 -2.12 8.48 -20.00
CA PRO A 102 -2.30 7.53 -18.90
C PRO A 102 -3.73 6.97 -18.87
N PRO A 103 -3.91 5.67 -18.57
CA PRO A 103 -5.22 5.04 -18.53
C PRO A 103 -6.02 5.52 -17.31
N ASP A 104 -7.33 5.68 -17.49
CA ASP A 104 -8.27 6.04 -16.42
C ASP A 104 -9.04 4.84 -15.85
N ARG A 105 -8.85 3.64 -16.42
CA ARG A 105 -9.50 2.39 -16.03
C ARG A 105 -8.51 1.26 -15.84
N ILE A 106 -8.79 0.40 -14.85
CA ILE A 106 -7.99 -0.80 -14.55
C ILE A 106 -7.88 -1.74 -15.76
N ALA A 107 -8.96 -1.89 -16.54
CA ALA A 107 -8.97 -2.74 -17.74
C ALA A 107 -8.00 -2.25 -18.83
N GLU A 108 -7.63 -0.98 -18.79
CA GLU A 108 -6.75 -0.30 -19.74
C GLU A 108 -5.36 -0.03 -19.15
N ALA A 109 -5.08 -0.53 -17.94
CA ALA A 109 -3.80 -0.33 -17.25
C ALA A 109 -2.63 -0.61 -18.20
N TRP A 110 -1.55 0.14 -18.11
CA TRP A 110 -0.39 -0.16 -18.93
C TRP A 110 0.24 -1.48 -18.52
N SER A 111 0.83 -2.19 -19.47
CA SER A 111 1.84 -3.21 -19.17
C SER A 111 3.07 -2.55 -18.54
N TRP A 112 3.87 -3.35 -17.83
CA TRP A 112 5.12 -2.88 -17.26
C TRP A 112 6.04 -2.26 -18.32
N ASP A 113 6.14 -2.88 -19.50
CA ASP A 113 6.98 -2.38 -20.59
C ASP A 113 6.46 -1.04 -21.14
N GLU A 114 5.14 -0.88 -21.28
CA GLU A 114 4.51 0.40 -21.65
C GLU A 114 4.78 1.49 -20.61
N PHE A 115 4.73 1.14 -19.32
CA PHE A 115 5.06 2.06 -18.24
C PHE A 115 6.54 2.46 -18.25
N VAL A 116 7.46 1.51 -18.41
CA VAL A 116 8.91 1.79 -18.54
C VAL A 116 9.20 2.68 -19.75
N GLU A 117 8.53 2.46 -20.87
CA GLU A 117 8.64 3.33 -22.04
C GLU A 117 8.09 4.74 -21.77
N ALA A 118 6.98 4.85 -21.04
CA ALA A 118 6.47 6.15 -20.58
C ALA A 118 7.47 6.88 -19.67
N LEU A 119 8.15 6.17 -18.75
CA LEU A 119 9.20 6.74 -17.90
C LEU A 119 10.36 7.31 -18.73
N LYS A 120 10.79 6.60 -19.78
CA LYS A 120 11.83 7.07 -20.70
C LYS A 120 11.41 8.34 -21.44
N ARG A 121 10.14 8.44 -21.86
CA ARG A 121 9.61 9.61 -22.58
C ARG A 121 9.48 10.85 -21.71
N VAL A 122 9.21 10.70 -20.41
CA VAL A 122 9.13 11.85 -19.49
C VAL A 122 10.50 12.30 -18.99
N GLN A 123 11.52 11.43 -19.01
CA GLN A 123 12.87 11.72 -18.49
C GLN A 123 13.48 13.03 -19.00
N PRO A 124 13.35 13.45 -20.28
CA PRO A 124 13.88 14.74 -20.75
C PRO A 124 13.13 15.97 -20.22
N HIS A 125 11.99 15.78 -19.56
CA HIS A 125 11.06 16.85 -19.15
C HIS A 125 10.97 17.04 -17.63
N VAL A 126 11.70 16.23 -16.86
CA VAL A 126 11.56 16.13 -15.41
C VAL A 126 12.87 15.72 -14.75
N ALA A 127 13.04 16.01 -13.45
CA ALA A 127 14.23 15.60 -12.72
C ALA A 127 14.14 14.12 -12.29
N ILE A 128 12.96 13.67 -11.88
CA ILE A 128 12.69 12.32 -11.36
C ILE A 128 11.57 11.70 -12.19
N PRO A 129 11.82 10.70 -13.06
CA PRO A 129 10.73 10.12 -13.84
C PRO A 129 9.71 9.40 -12.95
N LEU A 130 10.17 8.67 -11.93
CA LEU A 130 9.33 7.97 -10.96
C LEU A 130 9.83 8.17 -9.52
N SER A 131 8.96 8.70 -8.66
CA SER A 131 9.15 8.66 -7.21
C SER A 131 8.55 7.39 -6.63
N LEU A 132 9.29 6.76 -5.72
CA LEU A 132 8.98 5.44 -5.15
C LEU A 132 8.97 5.41 -3.61
N HIS A 133 9.24 6.55 -2.95
CA HIS A 133 9.29 6.64 -1.48
C HIS A 133 10.28 5.62 -0.86
N MET A 134 11.52 5.58 -1.39
CA MET A 134 12.58 4.63 -1.03
C MET A 134 13.28 4.89 0.33
N ASP A 135 12.88 5.92 1.07
CA ASP A 135 13.42 6.27 2.39
C ASP A 135 12.77 5.49 3.53
N ASP A 136 11.61 4.87 3.28
CA ASP A 136 10.90 4.05 4.26
C ASP A 136 11.43 2.61 4.30
N LEU A 137 12.71 2.48 4.68
CA LEU A 137 13.43 1.20 4.71
C LEU A 137 13.17 0.36 5.97
N SER A 138 12.56 0.94 6.99
CA SER A 138 12.32 0.28 8.30
C SER A 138 10.95 -0.36 8.43
N ASP A 139 10.05 -0.14 7.48
CA ASP A 139 8.64 -0.51 7.58
C ASP A 139 8.18 -1.47 6.47
N GLU A 140 6.88 -1.77 6.45
CA GLU A 140 6.20 -2.64 5.48
C GLU A 140 6.24 -2.10 4.04
N TRP A 141 6.64 -0.83 3.82
CA TRP A 141 6.50 -0.15 2.54
C TRP A 141 6.99 -0.96 1.33
N PHE A 142 8.17 -1.57 1.42
CA PHE A 142 8.72 -2.35 0.30
C PHE A 142 7.85 -3.55 -0.06
N THR A 143 7.36 -4.27 0.96
CA THR A 143 6.46 -5.41 0.73
C THR A 143 5.09 -4.94 0.26
N TYR A 144 4.54 -3.87 0.84
CA TYR A 144 3.23 -3.33 0.45
C TYR A 144 3.25 -2.76 -0.97
N ALA A 145 4.18 -1.85 -1.26
CA ALA A 145 4.28 -1.12 -2.52
C ALA A 145 4.64 -1.98 -3.73
N PHE A 146 5.53 -2.96 -3.55
CA PHE A 146 6.20 -3.62 -4.68
C PHE A 146 5.88 -5.11 -4.84
N SER A 147 5.34 -5.79 -3.82
CA SER A 147 4.85 -7.17 -4.00
C SER A 147 3.75 -7.33 -5.06
N PRO A 148 2.90 -6.32 -5.35
CA PRO A 148 1.98 -6.39 -6.47
C PRO A 148 2.66 -6.68 -7.82
N LEU A 149 3.92 -6.27 -8.03
CA LEU A 149 4.68 -6.61 -9.23
C LEU A 149 4.94 -8.13 -9.31
N VAL A 150 5.34 -8.73 -8.18
CA VAL A 150 5.56 -10.17 -8.06
C VAL A 150 4.26 -10.94 -8.30
N TRP A 151 3.17 -10.54 -7.64
CA TRP A 151 1.86 -11.17 -7.78
C TRP A 151 1.28 -11.03 -9.18
N SER A 152 1.39 -9.83 -9.78
CA SER A 152 0.96 -9.57 -11.16
C SER A 152 1.71 -10.45 -12.16
N ASN A 153 2.99 -10.74 -11.91
CA ASN A 153 3.80 -11.66 -12.72
C ASN A 153 3.56 -13.15 -12.43
N GLY A 154 2.58 -13.48 -11.57
CA GLY A 154 2.24 -14.85 -11.18
C GLY A 154 3.14 -15.47 -10.11
N GLY A 155 4.01 -14.67 -9.48
CA GLY A 155 4.79 -15.09 -8.33
C GLY A 155 4.03 -14.98 -7.01
N ARG A 156 4.61 -15.52 -5.94
CA ARG A 156 4.12 -15.41 -4.56
C ARG A 156 5.31 -15.14 -3.63
N LEU A 157 5.06 -14.58 -2.46
CA LEU A 157 6.11 -14.37 -1.46
C LEU A 157 6.25 -15.59 -0.54
N ILE A 158 5.12 -16.16 -0.12
CA ILE A 158 5.03 -17.24 0.87
C ILE A 158 4.01 -18.27 0.37
N ASP A 159 4.30 -19.55 0.61
CA ASP A 159 3.31 -20.63 0.59
C ASP A 159 2.80 -20.85 2.02
N SER A 160 1.63 -20.29 2.33
CA SER A 160 1.05 -20.34 3.67
C SER A 160 0.56 -21.74 4.05
N GLU A 161 0.14 -22.55 3.08
CA GLU A 161 -0.34 -23.93 3.31
C GLU A 161 0.82 -24.83 3.77
N HIS A 162 1.97 -24.73 3.09
CA HIS A 162 3.13 -25.56 3.35
C HIS A 162 4.18 -24.89 4.24
N LYS A 163 3.94 -23.65 4.68
CA LYS A 163 4.86 -22.82 5.47
C LYS A 163 6.26 -22.75 4.83
N ASN A 164 6.31 -22.48 3.53
CA ASN A 164 7.54 -22.52 2.74
C ASN A 164 7.76 -21.22 1.96
N VAL A 165 9.02 -20.82 1.83
CA VAL A 165 9.47 -19.66 1.05
C VAL A 165 10.45 -20.02 -0.07
N VAL A 166 11.12 -21.17 0.05
CA VAL A 166 12.12 -21.62 -0.94
C VAL A 166 11.41 -22.19 -2.16
N GLY A 167 11.82 -21.74 -3.34
CA GLY A 167 11.13 -22.00 -4.61
C GLY A 167 9.89 -21.14 -4.83
N VAL A 168 9.48 -20.34 -3.83
CA VAL A 168 8.31 -19.45 -3.88
C VAL A 168 8.80 -18.02 -4.06
N LEU A 169 9.48 -17.48 -3.04
CA LEU A 169 10.03 -16.13 -3.04
C LEU A 169 11.14 -15.96 -4.09
N ASN A 170 11.94 -17.01 -4.32
CA ASN A 170 12.96 -17.05 -5.37
C ASN A 170 12.51 -17.85 -6.61
N SER A 171 11.19 -17.99 -6.82
CA SER A 171 10.66 -18.54 -8.06
C SER A 171 11.12 -17.71 -9.27
N GLU A 172 11.16 -18.31 -10.46
CA GLU A 172 11.54 -17.57 -11.67
C GLU A 172 10.62 -16.37 -11.93
N ALA A 173 9.34 -16.47 -11.59
CA ALA A 173 8.38 -15.37 -11.71
C ALA A 173 8.73 -14.20 -10.77
N ALA A 174 9.04 -14.48 -9.50
CA ALA A 174 9.46 -13.45 -8.56
C ALA A 174 10.79 -12.81 -8.95
N VAL A 175 11.78 -13.62 -9.35
CA VAL A 175 13.09 -13.13 -9.81
C VAL A 175 12.95 -12.24 -11.04
N ARG A 176 12.13 -12.62 -12.04
CA ARG A 176 11.89 -11.77 -13.21
C ARG A 176 11.25 -10.44 -12.84
N ALA A 177 10.29 -10.44 -11.92
CA ALA A 177 9.59 -9.23 -11.50
C ALA A 177 10.55 -8.24 -10.82
N ILE A 178 11.30 -8.71 -9.82
CA ILE A 178 12.25 -7.86 -9.09
C ILE A 178 13.44 -7.45 -9.94
N THR A 179 13.89 -8.29 -10.89
CA THR A 179 14.93 -7.92 -11.86
C THR A 179 14.45 -6.78 -12.78
N SER A 180 13.19 -6.83 -13.23
CA SER A 180 12.60 -5.76 -14.05
C SER A 180 12.41 -4.47 -13.24
N PHE A 181 12.08 -4.58 -11.95
CA PHE A 181 12.05 -3.45 -11.03
C PHE A 181 13.45 -2.84 -10.82
N GLN A 182 14.48 -3.68 -10.63
CA GLN A 182 15.87 -3.23 -10.50
C GLN A 182 16.34 -2.43 -11.73
N GLN A 183 15.87 -2.77 -12.93
CA GLN A 183 16.22 -2.06 -14.16
C GLN A 183 15.76 -0.59 -14.14
N LEU A 184 14.74 -0.21 -13.37
CA LEU A 184 14.35 1.19 -13.24
C LEU A 184 15.52 2.05 -12.73
N PHE A 185 16.20 1.57 -11.69
CA PHE A 185 17.33 2.27 -11.08
C PHE A 185 18.58 2.22 -11.97
N GLN A 186 18.83 1.10 -12.66
CA GLN A 186 19.96 0.96 -13.57
C GLN A 186 19.87 1.88 -14.81
N ASN A 187 18.68 2.38 -15.13
CA ASN A 187 18.42 3.26 -16.27
C ASN A 187 18.03 4.68 -15.85
N ASP A 188 18.24 5.05 -14.58
CA ASP A 188 17.89 6.37 -14.03
C ASP A 188 16.41 6.77 -14.25
N LEU A 189 15.52 5.78 -14.20
CA LEU A 189 14.07 5.95 -14.38
C LEU A 189 13.31 6.09 -13.05
N ALA A 190 13.97 5.82 -11.92
CA ALA A 190 13.40 6.01 -10.59
C ALA A 190 14.47 6.53 -9.62
N GLU A 191 14.05 7.27 -8.61
CA GLU A 191 14.96 7.71 -7.55
C GLU A 191 15.39 6.53 -6.68
N ALA A 192 16.70 6.39 -6.41
CA ALA A 192 17.22 5.35 -5.50
C ALA A 192 17.09 5.73 -4.01
N THR A 193 16.82 7.00 -3.73
CA THR A 193 16.65 7.57 -2.40
C THR A 193 15.55 8.62 -2.47
N SER A 194 14.64 8.66 -1.51
CA SER A 194 13.63 9.72 -1.49
C SER A 194 14.24 11.08 -1.17
N THR A 195 13.51 12.12 -1.58
CA THR A 195 13.80 13.50 -1.22
C THR A 195 12.68 14.09 -0.38
N ASN A 196 13.03 14.99 0.55
CA ASN A 196 12.07 15.78 1.32
C ASN A 196 12.30 17.27 0.98
N PRO A 197 11.27 18.02 0.55
CA PRO A 197 9.85 17.63 0.42
C PRO A 197 9.62 16.58 -0.68
N ASN A 198 8.49 15.86 -0.58
CA ASN A 198 8.09 14.84 -1.56
C ASN A 198 8.25 15.38 -2.99
N PRO A 199 9.00 14.68 -3.87
CA PRO A 199 9.39 15.24 -5.15
C PRO A 199 8.23 15.45 -6.13
N PHE A 200 7.14 14.67 -6.02
CA PHE A 200 5.94 14.91 -6.82
C PHE A 200 5.21 16.19 -6.40
N ALA A 201 5.02 16.40 -5.09
CA ALA A 201 4.48 17.66 -4.55
C ALA A 201 5.40 18.86 -4.88
N ALA A 202 6.72 18.65 -4.91
CA ALA A 202 7.68 19.66 -5.36
C ALA A 202 7.66 19.90 -6.89
N ARG A 203 6.83 19.15 -7.65
CA ARG A 203 6.75 19.16 -9.12
C ARG A 203 8.06 18.76 -9.81
N LEU A 204 8.90 18.01 -9.10
CA LEU A 204 10.17 17.45 -9.59
C LEU A 204 10.02 16.03 -10.15
N ALA A 205 8.92 15.33 -9.83
CA ALA A 205 8.62 14.00 -10.34
C ALA A 205 7.51 13.99 -11.41
N ALA A 206 7.62 13.11 -12.40
CA ALA A 206 6.59 12.91 -13.42
C ALA A 206 5.49 11.97 -12.95
N PHE A 207 5.90 10.87 -12.30
CA PHE A 207 5.03 9.88 -11.69
C PHE A 207 5.37 9.68 -10.22
N ASP A 208 4.37 9.37 -9.40
CA ASP A 208 4.53 9.03 -7.97
C ASP A 208 3.78 7.72 -7.70
N TRP A 209 4.52 6.66 -7.35
CA TRP A 209 3.96 5.37 -6.97
C TRP A 209 3.66 5.39 -5.48
N THR A 210 2.40 5.59 -5.12
CA THR A 210 2.01 5.73 -3.72
C THR A 210 0.53 5.40 -3.50
N GLY A 211 0.07 5.50 -2.26
CA GLY A 211 -1.33 5.27 -1.92
C GLY A 211 -2.23 6.49 -2.05
N HIS A 212 -3.53 6.22 -1.96
CA HIS A 212 -4.57 7.26 -1.94
C HIS A 212 -4.39 8.31 -0.82
N TRP A 213 -3.67 7.98 0.28
CA TRP A 213 -3.40 8.89 1.40
C TRP A 213 -2.57 10.12 1.02
N MET A 214 -1.89 10.13 -0.13
CA MET A 214 -1.17 11.30 -0.63
C MET A 214 -2.08 12.33 -1.32
N LEU A 215 -3.32 11.95 -1.65
CA LEU A 215 -4.27 12.83 -2.34
C LEU A 215 -4.45 14.19 -1.64
N PRO A 216 -4.67 14.28 -0.31
CA PRO A 216 -4.82 15.57 0.36
C PRO A 216 -3.57 16.45 0.27
N THR A 217 -2.37 15.85 0.22
CA THR A 217 -1.11 16.58 0.03
C THR A 217 -1.05 17.18 -1.37
N PHE A 218 -1.39 16.40 -2.39
CA PHE A 218 -1.36 16.85 -3.78
C PHE A 218 -2.44 17.89 -4.08
N GLU A 219 -3.66 17.74 -3.53
CA GLU A 219 -4.74 18.73 -3.68
C GLU A 219 -4.41 20.09 -3.06
N ARG A 220 -3.64 20.11 -1.96
CA ARG A 220 -3.19 21.34 -1.29
C ARG A 220 -1.95 21.97 -1.93
N THR A 221 -1.29 21.26 -2.84
CA THR A 221 -0.06 21.73 -3.48
C THR A 221 -0.41 22.74 -4.59
N GLU A 222 -0.12 24.01 -4.34
CA GLU A 222 -0.43 25.08 -5.30
C GLU A 222 0.29 24.86 -6.66
N GLY A 223 -0.48 24.94 -7.74
CA GLY A 223 0.03 24.81 -9.10
C GLY A 223 0.36 23.39 -9.55
N LEU A 224 0.12 22.35 -8.74
CA LEU A 224 0.24 20.96 -9.18
C LEU A 224 -1.03 20.54 -9.93
N ARG A 225 -0.92 20.34 -11.25
CA ARG A 225 -1.94 19.68 -12.06
C ARG A 225 -1.63 18.19 -12.13
N PHE A 226 -2.46 17.35 -11.52
CA PHE A 226 -2.21 15.91 -11.47
C PHE A 226 -3.43 15.07 -11.88
N GLY A 227 -3.17 13.80 -12.19
CA GLY A 227 -4.17 12.75 -12.27
C GLY A 227 -3.64 11.48 -11.59
N ALA A 228 -4.45 10.44 -11.55
CA ALA A 228 -4.06 9.12 -11.08
C ALA A 228 -4.40 8.07 -12.15
N MET A 229 -3.61 7.01 -12.19
CA MET A 229 -3.82 5.85 -13.05
C MET A 229 -3.64 4.56 -12.22
N PRO A 230 -4.22 3.43 -12.67
CA PRO A 230 -3.95 2.14 -12.06
C PRO A 230 -2.46 1.78 -12.09
N LEU A 231 -2.04 0.91 -11.16
CA LEU A 231 -0.73 0.28 -11.26
C LEU A 231 -0.56 -0.47 -12.60
N PRO A 232 0.64 -0.47 -13.19
CA PRO A 232 0.92 -1.25 -14.38
C PRO A 232 0.84 -2.75 -14.10
N ARG A 233 0.38 -3.53 -15.08
CA ARG A 233 0.40 -5.00 -15.02
C ARG A 233 1.77 -5.51 -15.44
N MET A 234 2.38 -6.37 -14.62
CA MET A 234 3.60 -7.08 -15.00
C MET A 234 3.29 -8.38 -15.77
N GLY A 235 2.23 -9.07 -15.37
CA GLY A 235 1.69 -10.22 -16.12
C GLY A 235 0.33 -9.90 -16.75
N THR A 236 -0.61 -10.83 -16.62
CA THR A 236 -1.92 -10.74 -17.30
C THR A 236 -2.98 -9.96 -16.52
N LYS A 237 -2.73 -9.63 -15.25
CA LYS A 237 -3.67 -8.94 -14.38
C LYS A 237 -3.00 -7.77 -13.68
N THR A 238 -3.73 -6.66 -13.56
CA THR A 238 -3.36 -5.61 -12.61
C THR A 238 -3.63 -6.12 -11.20
N VAL A 239 -2.63 -5.96 -10.33
CA VAL A 239 -2.72 -6.29 -8.92
C VAL A 239 -2.37 -5.03 -8.14
N CYS A 240 -3.09 -4.79 -7.05
CA CYS A 240 -2.87 -3.70 -6.12
C CYS A 240 -2.72 -4.30 -4.74
N ALA A 241 -1.82 -3.74 -3.92
CA ALA A 241 -1.87 -4.00 -2.49
C ALA A 241 -3.08 -3.23 -1.94
N CYS A 242 -3.90 -3.96 -1.20
CA CYS A 242 -5.03 -3.43 -0.48
C CYS A 242 -4.86 -3.79 0.99
N GLY A 243 -5.49 -3.00 1.84
CA GLY A 243 -5.37 -3.11 3.28
C GLY A 243 -5.26 -1.73 3.92
N SER A 244 -5.93 -1.55 5.04
CA SER A 244 -6.09 -0.26 5.69
C SER A 244 -6.04 -0.40 7.21
N TRP A 245 -6.11 0.73 7.87
CA TRP A 245 -6.38 0.80 9.30
C TRP A 245 -7.80 0.31 9.60
N CYS A 246 -7.91 -0.50 10.65
CA CYS A 246 -9.14 -1.17 11.03
C CYS A 246 -9.40 -1.10 12.53
N TRP A 247 -10.67 -0.98 12.91
CA TRP A 247 -11.05 -0.87 14.30
C TRP A 247 -11.14 -2.27 14.92
N GLY A 248 -10.40 -2.48 16.01
CA GLY A 248 -10.51 -3.67 16.85
C GLY A 248 -10.75 -3.31 18.31
N ILE A 249 -11.21 -4.30 19.08
CA ILE A 249 -11.48 -4.15 20.52
C ILE A 249 -10.38 -4.87 21.29
N SER A 250 -9.83 -4.21 22.32
CA SER A 250 -8.81 -4.81 23.18
C SER A 250 -9.38 -5.97 24.02
N ALA A 251 -8.52 -6.85 24.50
CA ALA A 251 -8.93 -7.89 25.45
C ALA A 251 -9.00 -7.45 26.91
N SER A 252 -8.54 -6.22 27.22
CA SER A 252 -8.46 -5.64 28.57
C SER A 252 -8.81 -4.18 28.56
#